data_AF-A0A2E4DB53-F1
#
_entry.id   AF-A0A2E4DB53-F1
#
_cell.length_a   1.000
_cell.length_b   1.000
_cell.length_c   1.000
_cell.angle_alpha   90.00
_cell.angle_beta   90.00
_cell.angle_gamma   90.00
#
_symmetry.space_group_name_H-M   'P 1'
#
loop_
_entity.id
_entity.type
_entity.pdbx_description
1 polymer ?
#
loop_
_entity_poly.entity_id
_entity_poly.type
_entity_poly.pdbx_seq_one_letter_code
_entity_poly.pdbx_strand_id
1 'polypeptide(L)'
;MDKELLMDSLREEFSEEITEIIYRVQFYGKNYLDINGLNQELTSLRLVSFRDSLSEDDWFELLYEFAPEVYDQLSYGNLAA
;
A
#
# COMPACT_ATOMS: atom_id res chain seq x y z
N MET A 1 -12.28 -11.89 8.63
CA MET A 1 -11.74 -12.41 7.36
C MET A 1 -10.25 -12.47 7.56
N ASP A 2 -9.60 -13.59 7.24
CA ASP A 2 -8.16 -13.74 7.53
C ASP A 2 -7.37 -12.74 6.69
N LYS A 3 -6.41 -12.07 7.34
CA LYS A 3 -5.55 -11.05 6.72
C LYS A 3 -4.79 -11.60 5.49
N GLU A 4 -4.42 -12.87 5.52
CA GLU A 4 -3.78 -13.55 4.37
C GLU A 4 -4.70 -13.57 3.16
N LEU A 5 -5.99 -13.90 3.33
CA LEU A 5 -6.97 -13.87 2.23
C LEU A 5 -7.16 -12.45 1.66
N LEU A 6 -7.07 -11.42 2.50
CA LEU A 6 -7.07 -10.04 2.02
C LEU A 6 -5.85 -9.78 1.13
N MET A 7 -4.66 -10.09 1.63
CA MET A 7 -3.42 -9.87 0.89
C MET A 7 -3.42 -10.62 -0.44
N ASP A 8 -3.92 -11.86 -0.46
CA ASP A 8 -4.06 -12.65 -1.68
C ASP A 8 -5.04 -12.02 -2.68
N SER A 9 -6.23 -11.60 -2.24
CA SER A 9 -7.17 -10.89 -3.13
C SER A 9 -6.62 -9.55 -3.62
N LEU A 10 -5.86 -8.81 -2.81
CA LEU A 10 -5.21 -7.58 -3.25
C LEU A 10 -4.14 -7.84 -4.32
N ARG A 11 -3.42 -8.96 -4.20
CA ARG A 11 -2.37 -9.35 -5.14
C ARG A 11 -2.92 -9.92 -6.45
N GLU A 12 -3.99 -10.71 -6.39
CA GLU A 12 -4.51 -11.44 -7.54
C GLU A 12 -5.63 -10.69 -8.27
N GLU A 13 -6.57 -10.10 -7.51
CA GLU A 13 -7.81 -9.54 -8.08
C GLU A 13 -7.76 -8.01 -8.22
N PHE A 14 -6.99 -7.32 -7.37
CA PHE A 14 -6.98 -5.86 -7.29
C PHE A 14 -5.58 -5.24 -7.45
N SER A 15 -4.67 -5.95 -8.11
CA SER A 15 -3.28 -5.52 -8.27
C SER A 15 -3.16 -4.17 -8.98
N GLU A 16 -4.00 -3.93 -9.99
CA GLU A 16 -3.99 -2.68 -10.77
C GLU A 16 -4.48 -1.51 -9.90
N GLU A 17 -5.60 -1.69 -9.20
CA GLU A 17 -6.15 -0.67 -8.31
C GLU A 17 -5.24 -0.35 -7.13
N ILE A 18 -4.58 -1.35 -6.54
CA ILE A 18 -3.60 -1.15 -5.47
C ILE A 18 -2.39 -0.38 -5.96
N THR A 19 -1.90 -0.71 -7.16
CA THR A 19 -0.81 0.01 -7.80
C THR A 19 -1.18 1.48 -8.03
N GLU A 20 -2.39 1.75 -8.53
CA GLU A 20 -2.88 3.12 -8.70
C GLU A 20 -3.02 3.87 -7.37
N ILE A 21 -3.54 3.23 -6.32
CA ILE A 21 -3.60 3.81 -4.97
C ILE A 21 -2.20 4.22 -4.52
N ILE A 22 -1.23 3.32 -4.66
CA ILE A 22 0.15 3.55 -4.25
C ILE A 22 0.70 4.79 -4.96
N TYR A 23 0.63 4.86 -6.29
CA TYR A 23 1.17 6.02 -7.02
C TYR A 23 0.41 7.32 -6.75
N ARG A 24 -0.89 7.25 -6.49
CA ARG A 24 -1.69 8.43 -6.18
C ARG A 24 -1.36 8.98 -4.79
N VAL A 25 -1.16 8.11 -3.80
CA VAL A 25 -0.94 8.50 -2.41
C VAL A 25 0.53 8.74 -2.10
N GLN A 26 1.42 7.87 -2.58
CA GLN A 26 2.88 7.96 -2.45
C GLN A 26 3.48 8.66 -3.67
N PHE A 27 3.12 9.93 -3.83
CA PHE A 27 3.66 10.76 -4.91
C PHE A 27 5.12 11.16 -4.65
N TYR A 28 5.82 11.50 -5.74
CA TYR A 28 7.22 11.90 -5.74
C TYR A 28 7.52 13.02 -4.72
N GLY A 29 8.45 12.76 -3.80
CA GLY A 29 8.89 13.71 -2.77
C GLY A 29 8.33 13.46 -1.37
N LYS A 30 7.40 12.51 -1.20
CA LYS A 30 7.09 11.96 0.14
C LYS A 30 8.22 11.03 0.59
N ASN A 31 8.76 11.30 1.76
CA ASN A 31 9.81 10.50 2.42
C ASN A 31 9.28 9.66 3.58
N TYR A 32 7.96 9.54 3.70
CA TYR A 32 7.28 8.77 4.74
C TYR A 32 6.14 7.97 4.12
N LEU A 33 5.85 6.81 4.70
CA LEU A 33 4.72 6.00 4.28
C LEU A 33 3.41 6.61 4.80
N ASP A 34 2.60 7.18 3.92
CA ASP A 34 1.27 7.68 4.26
C ASP A 34 0.22 6.55 4.41
N ILE A 35 0.36 5.77 5.49
CA ILE A 35 -0.51 4.63 5.83
C ILE A 35 -1.99 5.04 5.91
N ASN A 36 -2.26 6.22 6.47
CA ASN A 36 -3.62 6.72 6.62
C ASN A 36 -4.26 7.01 5.25
N GLY A 37 -3.54 7.69 4.37
CA GLY A 37 -4.00 7.95 3.00
C GLY A 37 -4.20 6.67 2.20
N LEU A 38 -3.28 5.70 2.33
CA LEU A 38 -3.37 4.41 1.64
C LEU A 38 -4.59 3.61 2.10
N ASN A 39 -4.82 3.51 3.41
CA ASN A 39 -5.99 2.81 3.96
C ASN A 39 -7.31 3.54 3.66
N GLN A 40 -7.31 4.88 3.63
CA GLN A 40 -8.48 5.66 3.26
C GLN A 40 -8.90 5.39 1.81
N GLU A 41 -7.94 5.32 0.89
CA GLU A 41 -8.20 5.01 -0.50
C GLU A 41 -8.54 3.54 -0.73
N LEU A 42 -7.93 2.62 0.02
CA LEU A 42 -8.32 1.21 0.02
C LEU A 42 -9.80 1.03 0.41
N THR A 43 -10.25 1.78 1.42
CA THR A 43 -11.66 1.80 1.84
C THR A 43 -12.57 2.42 0.77
N SER A 44 -12.05 3.37 -0.02
CA SER A 44 -12.82 4.10 -1.05
C SER A 44 -13.16 3.23 -2.26
N LEU A 45 -12.32 2.25 -2.60
CA LEU A 45 -12.55 1.33 -3.71
C LEU A 45 -13.76 0.40 -3.49
N ARG A 46 -14.41 0.43 -2.32
CA ARG A 46 -15.54 -0.45 -1.94
C ARG A 46 -15.22 -1.94 -2.14
N LEU A 47 -13.95 -2.29 -2.28
CA LEU A 47 -13.52 -3.64 -2.64
C LEU A 47 -14.04 -4.64 -1.63
N VAL A 48 -14.15 -4.25 -0.36
CA VAL A 48 -14.67 -5.14 0.65
C VAL A 48 -15.33 -4.36 1.78
N SER A 49 -16.26 -5.02 2.43
CA SER A 49 -16.76 -4.74 3.78
C SER A 49 -15.65 -4.82 4.86
N PHE A 50 -14.38 -4.63 4.50
CA PHE A 50 -13.23 -4.74 5.40
C PHE A 50 -13.27 -3.58 6.36
N ARG A 51 -13.57 -3.88 7.62
CA ARG A 51 -13.33 -2.98 8.75
C ARG A 51 -11.85 -2.84 9.09
N ASP A 52 -11.01 -3.71 8.52
CA ASP A 52 -9.62 -3.85 8.91
C ASP A 52 -8.72 -3.08 7.96
N SER A 53 -7.95 -2.15 8.53
CA SER A 53 -6.88 -1.42 7.87
C SER A 53 -5.61 -2.28 7.78
N LEU A 54 -4.85 -2.13 6.70
CA LEU A 54 -3.52 -2.72 6.58
C LEU A 54 -2.50 -1.98 7.47
N SER A 55 -1.56 -2.73 8.04
CA SER A 55 -0.46 -2.17 8.83
C SER A 55 0.63 -1.57 7.94
N GLU A 56 1.62 -0.92 8.57
CA GLU A 56 2.82 -0.42 7.90
C GLU A 56 3.54 -1.53 7.13
N ASP A 57 3.82 -2.65 7.80
CA ASP A 57 4.51 -3.81 7.20
C ASP A 57 3.75 -4.36 5.98
N ASP A 58 2.42 -4.42 6.04
CA ASP A 58 1.59 -4.92 4.93
C ASP A 58 1.72 -4.02 3.70
N TRP A 59 1.69 -2.71 3.93
CA TRP A 59 1.90 -1.76 2.85
C TRP A 59 3.33 -1.84 2.30
N PHE A 60 4.34 -2.07 3.14
CA PHE A 60 5.69 -2.30 2.67
C PHE A 60 5.83 -3.57 1.82
N GLU A 61 5.13 -4.65 2.16
CA GLU A 61 5.07 -5.85 1.31
C GLU A 61 4.45 -5.53 -0.06
N LEU A 62 3.31 -4.83 -0.08
CA LEU A 62 2.65 -4.43 -1.34
C LEU A 62 3.52 -3.47 -2.16
N LEU A 63 4.21 -2.53 -1.51
CA LEU A 63 5.12 -1.61 -2.18
C LEU A 63 6.32 -2.34 -2.80
N TYR A 64 6.92 -3.28 -2.08
CA TYR A 64 8.02 -4.09 -2.60
C TYR A 64 7.61 -4.87 -3.86
N GLU A 65 6.37 -5.35 -3.90
CA GLU A 65 5.84 -6.16 -5.00
C GLU A 65 5.38 -5.33 -6.21
N PHE A 66 4.63 -4.24 -5.97
CA PHE A 66 3.91 -3.51 -7.03
C PHE A 66 4.51 -2.16 -7.40
N ALA A 67 5.31 -1.56 -6.52
CA ALA A 67 5.93 -0.25 -6.73
C ALA A 67 7.33 -0.18 -6.10
N PRO A 68 8.27 -1.04 -6.54
CA PRO A 68 9.60 -1.13 -5.95
C PRO A 68 10.36 0.19 -5.96
N GLU A 69 10.11 1.08 -6.91
CA GLU A 69 10.69 2.43 -6.94
C GLU A 69 10.21 3.31 -5.77
N VAL A 70 8.97 3.15 -5.32
CA VAL A 70 8.42 3.85 -4.17
C VAL A 70 8.97 3.23 -2.89
N TYR A 71 9.04 1.91 -2.84
CA TYR A 71 9.68 1.18 -1.74
C TYR A 71 11.15 1.62 -1.55
N ASP A 72 11.91 1.68 -2.63
CA ASP A 72 13.30 2.11 -2.63
C ASP A 72 13.41 3.55 -2.12
N GLN A 73 12.59 4.48 -2.62
CA GLN A 73 12.61 5.87 -2.15
C GLN A 73 12.35 5.99 -0.64
N LEU A 74 11.38 5.24 -0.12
CA LEU A 74 11.05 5.22 1.30
C LEU A 74 12.15 4.56 2.14
N SER A 75 12.72 3.45 1.67
CA SER A 75 13.79 2.73 2.37
C SER A 75 15.11 3.52 2.39
N TYR A 76 15.48 4.17 1.29
CA TYR A 76 16.63 5.08 1.24
C TYR A 76 16.42 6.32 2.12
N GLY A 77 15.20 6.86 2.18
CA GLY A 77 14.84 7.94 3.10
C GLY A 77 15.05 7.55 4.57
N ASN A 78 14.70 6.31 4.94
CA ASN A 78 14.93 5.77 6.28
C ASN A 78 16.40 5.46 6.60
N LEU A 79 17.20 5.08 5.59
CA LEU A 79 18.64 4.83 5.78
C LEU A 79 19.48 6.11 5.86
N ALA A 80 18.96 7.24 5.34
CA ALA A 80 19.66 8.52 5.28
C ALA A 80 19.28 9.52 6.39
N ALA A 81 18.31 9.20 7.25
CA ALA A 81 17.77 10.08 8.31
C ALA A 81 18.35 9.80 9.70
#